data_AF-A0A821ZRA8-F1
#
_entry.id   AF-A0A821ZRA8-F1
#
_cell.length_a   1.000
_cell.length_b   1.000
_cell.length_c   1.000
_cell.angle_alpha   90.00
_cell.angle_beta   90.00
_cell.angle_gamma   90.00
#
_symmetry.space_group_name_H-M   'P 1'
#
loop_
_entity.id
_entity.type
_entity.pdbx_description
1 polymer ?
#
loop_
_entity_poly.entity_id
_entity_poly.type
_entity_poly.pdbx_seq_one_letter_code
_entity_poly.pdbx_strand_id
1 'polypeptide(L)'
;VKPDNFMVLHCPTTFSTKKESYGQIPSLMLIDFNRSIDLKLFDNGTAFVTCVPKKELACVEMLNNRPWIFQHDLFGMVYSIHVLVFLSYMTVCEDEQKQDGTMTTKAKFSKRIHDIWKEFFYEFLNIPDCQHLPDLNVWADRLELLLFEEAKRLKLKDTDYTNMFRIKLDTHLNQFQPTPPAPTN
;
A
#
# COMPACT_ATOMS: atom_id res chain seq x y z
N VAL A 1 -11.61 0.38 0.25
CA VAL A 1 -10.64 1.34 -0.38
C VAL A 1 -9.93 0.72 -1.58
N LYS A 2 -9.53 1.49 -2.61
CA LYS A 2 -8.74 1.04 -3.81
C LYS A 2 -8.08 2.24 -4.54
N PRO A 3 -7.07 2.04 -5.42
CA PRO A 3 -6.31 3.14 -6.04
C PRO A 3 -7.17 4.20 -6.72
N ASP A 4 -8.20 3.78 -7.45
CA ASP A 4 -9.11 4.66 -8.19
C ASP A 4 -10.06 5.49 -7.31
N ASN A 5 -10.15 5.16 -6.01
CA ASN A 5 -10.91 5.95 -5.04
C ASN A 5 -10.09 7.10 -4.42
N PHE A 6 -8.83 7.28 -4.81
CA PHE A 6 -8.02 8.42 -4.38
C PHE A 6 -7.92 9.47 -5.49
N MET A 7 -8.44 10.66 -5.22
CA MET A 7 -8.27 11.83 -6.07
C MET A 7 -7.02 12.61 -5.65
N VAL A 8 -6.17 12.93 -6.61
CA VAL A 8 -5.03 13.83 -6.40
C VAL A 8 -5.54 15.26 -6.47
N LEU A 9 -5.45 15.99 -5.35
CA LEU A 9 -5.91 17.38 -5.27
C LEU A 9 -4.87 18.34 -5.85
N HIS A 10 -3.61 18.10 -5.49
CA HIS A 10 -2.46 18.78 -6.05
C HIS A 10 -1.24 17.88 -5.91
N CYS A 11 -0.29 18.01 -6.84
CA CYS A 11 1.01 17.38 -6.66
C CYS A 11 1.79 18.17 -5.60
N PRO A 12 2.38 17.54 -4.58
CA PRO A 12 3.31 18.22 -3.69
C PRO A 12 4.43 18.88 -4.52
N THR A 13 4.61 20.19 -4.39
CA THR A 13 5.61 20.95 -5.18
C THR A 13 6.92 21.17 -4.45
N THR A 14 6.95 21.00 -3.13
CA THR A 14 8.15 21.16 -2.28
C THR A 14 8.40 19.92 -1.43
N PHE A 15 9.55 19.28 -1.63
CA PHE A 15 9.95 18.17 -0.78
C PHE A 15 10.67 18.78 0.39
N SER A 16 10.08 18.74 1.57
CA SER A 16 10.78 19.27 2.73
C SER A 16 11.76 18.24 3.25
N THR A 17 13.01 18.64 3.38
CA THR A 17 13.98 17.93 4.22
C THR A 17 13.70 18.11 5.72
N LYS A 18 12.54 18.66 6.12
CA LYS A 18 12.11 18.73 7.52
C LYS A 18 10.91 17.81 7.71
N LYS A 19 11.05 16.86 8.64
CA LYS A 19 9.98 15.94 9.06
C LYS A 19 8.67 16.70 9.31
N GLU A 20 8.75 17.81 10.04
CA GLU A 20 7.61 18.65 10.41
C GLU A 20 6.73 19.16 9.26
N SER A 21 7.20 19.12 8.01
CA SER A 21 6.44 19.60 6.85
C SER A 21 5.63 18.52 6.13
N TYR A 22 5.82 17.22 6.42
CA TYR A 22 4.98 16.19 5.83
C TYR A 22 3.57 16.22 6.45
N GLY A 23 2.56 15.86 5.66
CA GLY A 23 1.18 15.74 6.14
C GLY A 23 0.46 17.05 6.47
N GLN A 24 1.10 18.22 6.38
CA GLN A 24 0.46 19.51 6.68
C GLN A 24 -0.63 19.90 5.68
N ILE A 25 -0.46 19.55 4.41
CA ILE A 25 -1.42 19.85 3.34
C ILE A 25 -1.85 18.53 2.68
N PRO A 26 -3.11 18.10 2.87
CA PRO A 26 -3.63 16.91 2.23
C PRO A 26 -3.56 17.03 0.70
N SER A 27 -2.76 16.16 0.08
CA SER A 27 -2.62 16.11 -1.39
C SER A 27 -3.53 15.07 -2.03
N LEU A 28 -4.16 14.21 -1.22
CA LEU A 28 -5.06 13.15 -1.62
C LEU A 28 -6.40 13.32 -0.93
N MET A 29 -7.48 13.01 -1.66
CA MET A 29 -8.84 12.94 -1.13
C MET A 29 -9.42 11.56 -1.43
N LEU A 30 -9.96 10.89 -0.40
CA LEU A 30 -10.75 9.69 -0.59
C LEU A 30 -12.13 10.08 -1.13
N ILE A 31 -12.57 9.39 -2.17
CA ILE A 31 -13.89 9.54 -2.78
C ILE A 31 -14.62 8.20 -2.86
N ASP A 32 -15.85 8.24 -3.36
CA ASP A 32 -16.72 7.08 -3.56
C ASP A 32 -17.04 6.30 -2.27
N PHE A 33 -18.00 6.84 -1.51
CA PHE A 33 -18.49 6.27 -0.25
C PHE A 33 -19.70 5.35 -0.44
N ASN A 34 -20.01 4.92 -1.66
CA ASN A 34 -21.21 4.13 -1.96
C ASN A 34 -21.21 2.73 -1.32
N ARG A 35 -20.05 2.28 -0.82
CA ARG A 35 -19.90 1.00 -0.09
C ARG A 35 -19.40 1.18 1.34
N SER A 36 -19.47 2.40 1.87
CA SER A 36 -19.10 2.67 3.25
C SER A 36 -20.13 2.08 4.22
N ILE A 37 -19.64 1.64 5.38
CA ILE A 37 -20.47 1.06 6.43
C ILE A 37 -20.44 2.03 7.62
N ASP A 38 -21.61 2.52 8.02
CA ASP A 38 -21.73 3.29 9.26
C ASP A 38 -21.89 2.33 10.45
N LEU A 39 -20.79 2.11 11.18
CA LEU A 39 -20.76 1.22 12.35
C LEU A 39 -21.65 1.71 13.49
N LYS A 40 -22.05 3.00 13.53
CA LYS A 40 -22.94 3.53 14.57
C LYS A 40 -24.37 2.99 14.47
N LEU A 41 -24.73 2.40 13.34
CA LEU A 41 -26.03 1.76 13.12
C LEU A 41 -26.08 0.32 13.65
N PHE A 42 -24.96 -0.20 14.17
CA PHE A 42 -24.83 -1.56 14.67
C PHE A 42 -24.45 -1.56 16.15
N ASP A 43 -24.67 -2.69 16.81
CA ASP A 43 -24.27 -2.89 18.20
C ASP A 43 -22.73 -2.91 18.33
N ASN A 44 -22.24 -2.52 19.50
CA ASN A 44 -20.81 -2.57 19.81
C ASN A 44 -20.28 -4.00 19.66
N GLY A 45 -19.16 -4.14 18.93
CA GLY A 45 -18.54 -5.44 18.66
C GLY A 45 -19.06 -6.17 17.42
N THR A 46 -19.94 -5.55 16.63
CA THR A 46 -20.39 -6.11 15.35
C THR A 46 -19.22 -6.35 14.40
N ALA A 47 -19.19 -7.55 13.79
CA ALA A 47 -18.26 -7.91 12.73
C ALA A 47 -18.99 -8.56 11.54
N PHE A 48 -18.40 -8.44 10.36
CA PHE A 48 -18.98 -8.92 9.10
C PHE A 48 -18.26 -10.17 8.60
N VAL A 49 -18.99 -11.05 7.91
CA VAL A 49 -18.44 -12.29 7.31
C VAL A 49 -18.71 -12.39 5.81
N THR A 50 -19.29 -11.35 5.21
CA THR A 50 -19.58 -11.32 3.78
C THR A 50 -18.30 -11.15 2.97
N CYS A 51 -18.24 -11.77 1.80
CA CYS A 51 -17.13 -11.63 0.86
C CYS A 51 -17.53 -10.74 -0.32
N VAL A 52 -16.62 -9.89 -0.79
CA VAL A 52 -16.85 -9.11 -2.00
C VAL A 52 -16.83 -10.01 -3.25
N PRO A 53 -17.61 -9.72 -4.31
CA PRO A 53 -17.69 -10.59 -5.49
C PRO A 53 -16.35 -10.82 -6.18
N LYS A 54 -15.45 -9.83 -6.13
CA LYS A 54 -14.16 -9.85 -6.81
C LYS A 54 -13.06 -10.30 -5.85
N LYS A 55 -12.65 -11.57 -5.94
CA LYS A 55 -11.69 -12.20 -5.00
C LYS A 55 -10.37 -11.45 -4.82
N GLU A 56 -9.82 -10.83 -5.88
CA GLU A 56 -8.59 -10.04 -5.78
C GLU A 56 -8.72 -8.75 -4.96
N LEU A 57 -9.94 -8.31 -4.68
CA LEU A 57 -10.25 -7.18 -3.78
C LEU A 57 -10.75 -7.64 -2.41
N ALA A 58 -10.87 -8.96 -2.18
CA ALA A 58 -11.26 -9.50 -0.90
C ALA A 58 -10.06 -9.46 0.05
N CYS A 59 -10.27 -8.98 1.28
CA CYS A 59 -9.22 -9.01 2.29
C CYS A 59 -8.96 -10.45 2.77
N VAL A 60 -7.88 -10.65 3.51
CA VAL A 60 -7.45 -11.99 3.97
C VAL A 60 -8.55 -12.66 4.81
N GLU A 61 -9.26 -11.90 5.64
CA GLU A 61 -10.40 -12.41 6.43
C GLU A 61 -11.51 -12.94 5.54
N MET A 62 -11.90 -12.21 4.50
CA MET A 62 -12.92 -12.65 3.54
C MET A 62 -12.50 -13.93 2.80
N LEU A 63 -11.23 -14.04 2.42
CA LEU A 63 -10.69 -15.22 1.73
C LEU A 63 -10.71 -16.46 2.63
N ASN A 64 -10.51 -16.26 3.93
CA ASN A 64 -10.45 -17.33 4.94
C ASN A 64 -11.77 -17.50 5.72
N ASN A 65 -12.86 -16.87 5.29
CA ASN A 65 -14.16 -16.87 5.98
C ASN A 65 -14.08 -16.44 7.46
N ARG A 66 -13.19 -15.52 7.79
CA ARG A 66 -13.05 -14.92 9.13
C ARG A 66 -13.87 -13.63 9.24
N PRO A 67 -14.29 -13.24 10.46
CA PRO A 67 -14.91 -11.94 10.69
C PRO A 67 -13.96 -10.78 10.41
N TRP A 68 -14.49 -9.67 9.90
CA TRP A 68 -13.77 -8.43 9.63
C TRP A 68 -14.62 -7.19 9.95
N ILE A 69 -13.94 -6.08 10.27
CA ILE A 69 -14.50 -4.75 10.45
C ILE A 69 -13.67 -3.74 9.64
N PHE A 70 -12.51 -3.36 10.17
CA PHE A 70 -11.62 -2.36 9.57
C PHE A 70 -10.59 -2.98 8.62
N GLN A 71 -10.37 -4.30 8.72
CA GLN A 71 -9.37 -5.02 7.93
C GLN A 71 -9.59 -4.88 6.42
N HIS A 72 -10.84 -4.74 5.97
CA HIS A 72 -11.12 -4.54 4.55
C HIS A 72 -10.58 -3.20 4.01
N ASP A 73 -10.70 -2.12 4.77
CA ASP A 73 -10.14 -0.83 4.37
C ASP A 73 -8.62 -0.80 4.51
N LEU A 74 -8.06 -1.43 5.56
CA LEU A 74 -6.62 -1.62 5.71
C LEU A 74 -6.03 -2.40 4.53
N PHE A 75 -6.69 -3.49 4.12
CA PHE A 75 -6.30 -4.25 2.94
C PHE A 75 -6.33 -3.39 1.68
N GLY A 76 -7.39 -2.60 1.49
CA GLY A 76 -7.50 -1.67 0.36
C GLY A 76 -6.38 -0.61 0.34
N MET A 77 -6.01 -0.09 1.51
CA MET A 77 -4.88 0.83 1.67
C MET A 77 -3.55 0.16 1.28
N VAL A 78 -3.27 -1.04 1.79
CA VAL A 78 -2.07 -1.82 1.44
C VAL A 78 -2.02 -2.13 -0.05
N TYR A 79 -3.15 -2.52 -0.64
CA TYR A 79 -3.29 -2.75 -2.07
C TYR A 79 -2.94 -1.48 -2.87
N SER A 80 -3.45 -0.32 -2.46
CA SER A 80 -3.12 0.96 -3.07
C SER A 80 -1.65 1.32 -2.96
N ILE A 81 -1.04 1.15 -1.79
CA ILE A 81 0.39 1.38 -1.57
C ILE A 81 1.22 0.43 -2.45
N HIS A 82 0.84 -0.84 -2.56
CA HIS A 82 1.50 -1.81 -3.42
C HIS A 82 1.50 -1.35 -4.89
N VAL A 83 0.36 -0.89 -5.40
CA VAL A 83 0.27 -0.37 -6.77
C VAL A 83 1.21 0.82 -6.97
N LEU A 84 1.30 1.74 -6.01
CA LEU A 84 2.19 2.90 -6.10
C LEU A 84 3.68 2.52 -6.03
N VAL A 85 4.04 1.51 -5.23
CA VAL A 85 5.43 1.11 -4.99
C VAL A 85 5.96 0.17 -6.07
N PHE A 86 5.16 -0.80 -6.49
CA PHE A 86 5.56 -1.86 -7.43
C PHE A 86 4.97 -1.69 -8.83
N LEU A 87 4.17 -0.64 -9.06
CA LEU A 87 3.53 -0.34 -10.35
C LEU A 87 2.74 -1.53 -10.91
N SER A 88 2.22 -2.37 -10.01
CA SER A 88 1.50 -3.60 -10.33
C SER A 88 0.46 -3.89 -9.27
N TYR A 89 -0.62 -4.55 -9.69
CA TYR A 89 -1.67 -5.00 -8.79
C TYR A 89 -1.15 -6.03 -7.80
N MET A 90 -1.54 -5.88 -6.53
CA MET A 90 -1.13 -6.80 -5.48
C MET A 90 -1.75 -8.17 -5.70
N THR A 91 -0.91 -9.21 -5.65
CA THR A 91 -1.36 -10.60 -5.58
C THR A 91 -0.94 -11.15 -4.23
N VAL A 92 -1.93 -11.55 -3.44
CA VAL A 92 -1.73 -12.12 -2.11
C VAL A 92 -1.62 -13.63 -2.22
N CYS A 93 -0.67 -14.22 -1.52
CA CYS A 93 -0.49 -15.67 -1.44
C CYS A 93 0.06 -16.07 -0.06
N GLU A 94 -0.02 -17.35 0.26
CA GLU A 94 0.68 -17.88 1.43
C GLU A 94 2.20 -17.76 1.23
N ASP A 95 2.92 -17.47 2.32
CA ASP A 95 4.38 -17.43 2.36
C ASP A 95 4.92 -18.86 2.34
N GLU A 96 5.47 -19.28 1.21
CA GLU A 96 6.01 -20.64 1.02
C GLU A 96 7.11 -21.01 2.03
N GLN A 97 7.75 -20.02 2.67
CA GLN A 97 8.77 -20.26 3.70
C GLN A 97 8.17 -20.55 5.07
N LYS A 98 6.88 -20.22 5.28
CA LYS A 98 6.17 -20.40 6.54
C LYS A 98 5.00 -21.37 6.34
N GLN A 99 5.05 -22.51 7.02
CA GLN A 99 4.00 -23.53 6.94
C GLN A 99 2.79 -23.25 7.86
N ASP A 100 2.59 -21.98 8.27
CA ASP A 100 1.58 -21.56 9.23
C ASP A 100 0.40 -20.81 8.61
N GLY A 101 0.36 -20.69 7.27
CA GLY A 101 -0.67 -19.94 6.55
C GLY A 101 -0.48 -18.43 6.59
N THR A 102 0.72 -17.94 6.97
CA THR A 102 1.08 -16.53 6.83
C THR A 102 0.86 -16.06 5.39
N MET A 103 0.15 -14.95 5.21
CA MET A 103 -0.05 -14.29 3.92
C MET A 103 1.07 -13.29 3.63
N THR A 104 1.42 -13.17 2.35
CA THR A 104 2.39 -12.21 1.83
C THR A 104 2.00 -11.75 0.42
N THR A 105 2.77 -10.82 -0.16
CA THR A 105 2.66 -10.43 -1.57
C THR A 105 3.75 -11.12 -2.41
N LYS A 106 3.43 -11.42 -3.68
CA LYS A 106 4.40 -11.93 -4.67
C LYS A 106 5.42 -10.88 -5.15
N ALA A 107 5.35 -9.64 -4.67
CA ALA A 107 6.26 -8.59 -5.07
C ALA A 107 7.72 -8.89 -4.69
N LYS A 108 8.65 -8.52 -5.57
CA LYS A 108 10.08 -8.56 -5.28
C LYS A 108 10.51 -7.22 -4.69
N PHE A 109 10.85 -7.21 -3.41
CA PHE A 109 11.31 -6.00 -2.75
C PHE A 109 12.76 -5.67 -3.14
N SER A 110 13.06 -4.37 -3.30
CA SER A 110 14.43 -3.88 -3.37
C SER A 110 15.18 -4.26 -2.09
N LYS A 111 16.39 -4.81 -2.21
CA LYS A 111 17.22 -5.24 -1.07
C LYS A 111 17.37 -4.19 0.03
N ARG A 112 17.33 -2.88 -0.31
CA ARG A 112 17.59 -1.79 0.64
C ARG A 112 16.43 -1.54 1.61
N ILE A 113 15.21 -1.59 1.11
CA ILE A 113 13.97 -1.32 1.87
C ILE A 113 13.14 -2.59 2.06
N HIS A 114 13.78 -3.73 1.83
CA HIS A 114 13.19 -5.05 1.84
C HIS A 114 12.51 -5.33 3.18
N ASP A 115 13.22 -5.06 4.28
CA ASP A 115 12.76 -5.45 5.61
C ASP A 115 11.57 -4.60 6.07
N ILE A 116 11.59 -3.28 5.81
CA ILE A 116 10.46 -2.39 6.11
C ILE A 116 9.21 -2.81 5.34
N TRP A 117 9.33 -3.10 4.05
CA TRP A 117 8.18 -3.57 3.28
C TRP A 117 7.72 -4.94 3.74
N LYS A 118 8.63 -5.87 4.01
CA LYS A 118 8.29 -7.21 4.50
C LYS A 118 7.50 -7.13 5.81
N GLU A 119 7.96 -6.32 6.75
CA GLU A 119 7.25 -6.07 8.01
C GLU A 119 5.90 -5.40 7.78
N PHE A 120 5.83 -4.39 6.90
CA PHE A 120 4.59 -3.70 6.57
C PHE A 120 3.54 -4.65 5.99
N PHE A 121 3.88 -5.37 4.91
CA PHE A 121 2.95 -6.30 4.30
C PHE A 121 2.58 -7.44 5.25
N TYR A 122 3.53 -7.93 6.07
CA TYR A 122 3.22 -8.94 7.06
C TYR A 122 2.19 -8.44 8.08
N GLU A 123 2.41 -7.27 8.70
CA GLU A 123 1.54 -6.78 9.77
C GLU A 123 0.12 -6.49 9.28
N PHE A 124 -0.04 -5.90 8.10
CA PHE A 124 -1.36 -5.53 7.58
C PHE A 124 -2.09 -6.67 6.86
N LEU A 125 -1.40 -7.68 6.33
CA LEU A 125 -2.05 -8.86 5.72
C LEU A 125 -2.36 -9.96 6.73
N ASN A 126 -1.73 -9.95 7.91
CA ASN A 126 -1.85 -11.01 8.91
C ASN A 126 -2.43 -10.49 10.23
N ILE A 127 -3.51 -9.72 10.14
CA ILE A 127 -4.21 -9.19 11.31
C ILE A 127 -4.85 -10.37 12.08
N PRO A 128 -4.53 -10.55 13.38
CA PRO A 128 -5.02 -11.70 14.14
C PRO A 128 -6.54 -11.73 14.26
N ASP A 129 -7.15 -10.60 14.61
CA ASP A 129 -8.60 -10.45 14.82
C ASP A 129 -9.04 -8.98 14.71
N CYS A 130 -10.33 -8.71 14.96
CA CYS A 130 -10.91 -7.38 14.82
C CYS A 130 -10.49 -6.37 15.91
N GLN A 131 -9.80 -6.81 16.96
CA GLN A 131 -9.38 -5.97 18.10
C GLN A 131 -7.90 -5.61 18.03
N HIS A 132 -7.07 -6.44 17.38
CA HIS A 132 -5.62 -6.25 17.28
C HIS A 132 -5.22 -5.66 15.91
N LEU A 133 -5.65 -4.42 15.66
CA LEU A 133 -5.33 -3.71 14.42
C LEU A 133 -3.91 -3.12 14.46
N PRO A 134 -3.20 -3.08 13.31
CA PRO A 134 -1.93 -2.34 13.19
C PRO A 134 -2.10 -0.85 13.51
N ASP A 135 -1.12 -0.24 14.16
CA ASP A 135 -1.14 1.19 14.46
C ASP A 135 -0.70 2.01 13.23
N LEU A 136 -1.67 2.71 12.63
CA LEU A 136 -1.45 3.55 11.46
C LEU A 136 -0.50 4.71 11.72
N ASN A 137 -0.48 5.29 12.92
CA ASN A 137 0.40 6.41 13.25
C ASN A 137 1.85 5.95 13.32
N VAL A 138 2.10 4.80 13.96
CA VAL A 138 3.43 4.19 14.03
C VAL A 138 3.96 3.93 12.62
N TRP A 139 3.13 3.37 11.74
CA TRP A 139 3.53 3.12 10.36
C TRP A 139 3.73 4.40 9.54
N ALA A 140 2.89 5.41 9.73
CA ALA A 140 3.08 6.72 9.12
C ALA A 140 4.43 7.34 9.51
N ASP A 141 4.76 7.35 10.81
CA ASP A 141 6.03 7.85 11.34
C ASP A 141 7.24 7.10 10.76
N ARG A 142 7.14 5.76 10.67
CA ARG A 142 8.20 4.91 10.11
C ARG A 142 8.44 5.18 8.63
N LEU A 143 7.37 5.27 7.83
CA LEU A 143 7.46 5.54 6.40
C LEU A 143 7.94 6.97 6.12
N GLU A 144 7.54 7.93 6.94
CA GLU A 144 8.00 9.31 6.86
C GLU A 144 9.51 9.41 7.15
N LEU A 145 9.99 8.73 8.19
CA LEU A 145 11.40 8.67 8.51
C LEU A 145 12.21 8.04 7.36
N LEU A 146 11.73 6.92 6.80
CA LEU A 146 12.35 6.27 5.66
C LEU A 146 12.44 7.20 4.44
N LEU A 147 11.35 7.92 4.16
CA LEU A 147 11.30 8.89 3.05
C LEU A 147 12.32 10.01 3.25
N PHE A 148 12.41 10.53 4.48
CA PHE A 148 13.37 11.56 4.84
C PHE A 148 14.83 11.10 4.66
N GLU A 149 15.15 9.89 5.13
CA GLU A 149 16.49 9.30 4.99
C GLU A 149 16.87 9.08 3.52
N GLU A 150 15.96 8.56 2.70
CA GLU A 150 16.21 8.35 1.27
C GLU A 150 16.42 9.66 0.51
N ALA A 151 15.68 10.71 0.86
CA ALA A 151 15.86 12.01 0.24
C ALA A 151 17.19 12.68 0.60
N LYS A 152 17.59 12.59 1.88
CA LYS A 152 18.92 13.04 2.34
C LYS A 152 20.03 12.30 1.60
N ARG A 153 19.88 10.98 1.41
CA ARG A 153 20.84 10.14 0.68
C ARG A 153 20.94 10.54 -0.80
N LEU A 154 19.82 10.85 -1.44
CA LEU A 154 19.77 11.32 -2.83
C LEU A 154 20.24 12.77 -3.00
N LYS A 155 20.55 13.48 -1.89
CA LYS A 155 20.93 14.90 -1.87
C LYS A 155 19.92 15.78 -2.61
N LEU A 156 18.63 15.41 -2.52
CA LEU A 156 17.56 16.20 -3.12
C LEU A 156 17.52 17.57 -2.43
N LYS A 157 17.51 18.63 -3.24
CA LYS A 157 17.18 19.98 -2.76
C LYS A 157 15.66 20.11 -2.70
N ASP A 158 15.15 21.05 -1.89
CA ASP A 158 13.70 21.19 -1.62
C ASP A 158 12.82 21.47 -2.88
N THR A 159 13.41 21.53 -4.09
CA THR A 159 12.78 21.86 -5.38
C THR A 159 12.70 20.71 -6.40
N ASP A 160 13.21 19.50 -6.12
CA ASP A 160 13.54 18.50 -7.17
C ASP A 160 12.55 17.33 -7.37
N TYR A 161 11.24 17.54 -7.16
CA TYR A 161 10.24 16.47 -7.35
C TYR A 161 10.15 15.92 -8.77
N THR A 162 10.25 16.79 -9.78
CA THR A 162 10.11 16.40 -11.18
C THR A 162 11.23 15.45 -11.60
N ASN A 163 12.42 15.59 -11.01
CA ASN A 163 13.57 14.73 -11.28
C ASN A 163 13.46 13.37 -10.55
N MET A 164 12.92 13.33 -9.32
CA MET A 164 12.76 12.07 -8.58
C MET A 164 11.76 11.10 -9.24
N PHE A 165 10.58 11.60 -9.65
CA PHE A 165 9.59 10.77 -10.34
C PHE A 165 10.06 10.38 -11.74
N ARG A 166 10.72 11.28 -12.49
CA ARG A 166 11.32 10.95 -13.80
C ARG A 166 12.38 9.87 -13.70
N ILE A 167 13.34 10.00 -12.78
CA ILE A 167 14.44 9.02 -12.63
C ILE A 167 13.90 7.62 -12.31
N LYS A 168 12.92 7.49 -11.41
CA LYS A 168 12.34 6.17 -11.08
C LYS A 168 11.38 5.64 -12.15
N LEU A 169 10.56 6.51 -12.75
CA LEU A 169 9.62 6.10 -13.80
C LEU A 169 10.37 5.70 -15.07
N ASP A 170 11.40 6.42 -15.49
CA ASP A 170 12.23 6.06 -16.65
C ASP A 170 13.03 4.78 -16.39
N THR A 171 13.53 4.58 -15.16
CA THR A 171 14.26 3.33 -14.81
C THR A 171 13.34 2.12 -14.80
N HIS A 172 12.07 2.26 -14.40
CA HIS A 172 11.09 1.16 -14.41
C HIS A 172 10.43 0.97 -15.78
N LEU A 173 10.07 2.03 -16.51
CA LEU A 173 9.49 1.92 -17.85
C LEU A 173 10.45 1.25 -18.85
N ASN A 174 11.76 1.49 -18.71
CA ASN A 174 12.77 0.80 -19.53
C ASN A 174 12.90 -0.70 -19.24
N GLN A 175 12.41 -1.19 -18.09
CA GLN A 175 12.39 -2.63 -17.76
C GLN A 175 11.16 -3.35 -18.33
N PHE A 176 10.16 -2.62 -18.83
CA PHE A 176 8.91 -3.15 -19.40
C PHE A 176 8.79 -2.91 -20.92
N GLN A 177 9.90 -2.62 -21.62
CA GLN A 177 9.89 -2.64 -23.07
C GLN A 177 9.51 -4.07 -23.53
N PRO A 178 8.47 -4.24 -24.36
CA PRO A 178 8.09 -5.55 -24.85
C PRO A 178 9.28 -6.17 -25.61
N THR A 179 9.64 -7.40 -25.24
CA THR A 179 10.66 -8.17 -25.94
C THR A 179 10.29 -8.21 -27.43
N PRO A 180 11.20 -7.85 -28.35
CA PRO A 180 10.89 -7.96 -29.77
C PRO A 180 10.48 -9.39 -30.09
N PRO A 181 9.47 -9.60 -30.95
CA PRO A 181 9.05 -10.94 -31.33
C PRO A 181 10.25 -11.72 -31.88
N ALA A 182 10.39 -12.96 -31.43
CA ALA A 182 11.47 -13.83 -31.88
C ALA A 182 11.40 -13.94 -33.42
N PRO A 183 12.55 -13.90 -34.12
CA PRO A 183 12.57 -14.02 -35.56
C PRO A 183 11.94 -15.36 -35.96
N THR A 184 10.88 -15.28 -36.75
CA THR A 184 10.29 -16.43 -37.41
C THR A 184 11.28 -16.95 -38.45
N ASN A 185 11.73 -18.19 -38.28
CA ASN A 185 12.44 -18.96 -39.32
C ASN A 185 11.50 -19.29 -40.47
#